data_AF-A0A523QX52-F1
#
_entry.id   AF-A0A523QX52-F1
#
_cell.length_a   1.000
_cell.length_b   1.000
_cell.length_c   1.000
_cell.angle_alpha   90.00
_cell.angle_beta   90.00
_cell.angle_gamma   90.00
#
_symmetry.space_group_name_H-M   'P 1'
#
loop_
_entity.id
_entity.type
_entity.pdbx_description
1 polymer ?
#
loop_
_entity_poly.entity_id
_entity_poly.type
_entity_poly.pdbx_seq_one_letter_code
_entity_poly.pdbx_strand_id
1 'polypeptide(L)'
;KPAPVYWILDNEKVTFADDSYKAGDEVPGIVISPINGDRGDISGKGTYSDGKWTLEFGRKLNTGSEYDVQFDDLTKGYFFGPAVFDNAQVNHSWGNGAYELRFDR
;
A
#
# COMPACT_ATOMS: atom_id res chain seq x y z
N LYS A 1 -1.05 10.27 24.09
CA LYS A 1 -0.39 8.96 23.94
C LYS A 1 -0.55 8.57 22.47
N PRO A 2 0.50 8.22 21.71
CA PRO A 2 0.29 7.66 20.37
C PRO A 2 -0.67 6.48 20.49
N ALA A 3 -1.55 6.29 19.51
CA ALA A 3 -2.39 5.11 19.48
C ALA A 3 -1.49 3.85 19.52
N PRO A 4 -1.85 2.81 20.28
CA PRO A 4 -1.13 1.55 20.24
C PRO A 4 -1.13 1.01 18.81
N VAL A 5 -0.04 0.36 18.43
CA VAL A 5 0.15 -0.14 17.07
C VAL A 5 -0.84 -1.28 16.85
N TYR A 6 -1.87 -1.07 16.03
CA TYR A 6 -2.91 -2.07 15.73
C TYR A 6 -2.40 -3.27 14.92
N TRP A 7 -1.10 -3.32 14.63
CA TRP A 7 -0.43 -4.33 13.82
C TRP A 7 0.91 -4.76 14.42
N ILE A 8 1.40 -5.93 14.02
CA ILE A 8 2.71 -6.50 14.37
C ILE A 8 3.42 -7.00 13.11
N LEU A 9 4.76 -6.88 13.04
CA LEU A 9 5.50 -7.51 11.95
C LEU A 9 5.49 -9.03 12.12
N ASP A 10 5.41 -9.76 11.02
CA ASP A 10 5.41 -11.23 11.05
C ASP A 10 6.66 -11.82 11.74
N ASN A 11 7.80 -11.13 11.67
CA ASN A 11 9.04 -11.54 12.35
C ASN A 11 9.12 -11.12 13.84
N GLU A 12 8.19 -10.30 14.32
CA GLU A 12 8.08 -9.88 15.72
C GLU A 12 7.06 -10.72 16.49
N LYS A 13 6.24 -11.52 15.80
CA LYS A 13 5.19 -12.33 16.43
C LYS A 13 5.78 -13.41 17.34
N VAL A 14 5.08 -13.65 18.45
CA VAL A 14 5.39 -14.73 19.39
C VAL A 14 4.17 -15.63 19.57
N THR A 15 4.38 -16.85 20.03
CA THR A 15 3.29 -17.74 20.44
C THR A 15 2.48 -17.06 21.55
N PHE A 16 1.15 -17.17 21.47
CA PHE A 16 0.29 -16.67 22.54
C PHE A 16 0.54 -17.46 23.83
N ALA A 17 0.74 -16.76 24.94
CA ALA A 17 1.00 -17.32 26.25
C ALA A 17 0.10 -16.64 27.28
N ASP A 18 -0.93 -17.34 27.75
CA ASP A 18 -1.99 -16.80 28.61
C ASP A 18 -1.46 -16.13 29.90
N ASP A 19 -0.37 -16.64 30.46
CA ASP A 19 0.27 -16.13 31.68
C ASP A 19 1.01 -14.80 31.49
N SER A 20 1.26 -14.42 30.24
CA SER A 20 2.00 -13.22 29.86
C SER A 20 1.09 -11.99 29.71
N TYR A 21 -0.23 -12.17 29.81
CA TYR A 21 -1.22 -11.11 29.65
C TYR A 21 -2.10 -10.97 30.90
N LYS A 22 -2.57 -9.75 31.16
CA LYS A 22 -3.60 -9.44 32.17
C LYS A 22 -4.80 -8.77 31.51
N ALA A 23 -5.93 -8.74 32.23
CA ALA A 23 -7.12 -8.06 31.77
C ALA A 23 -6.81 -6.59 31.42
N GLY A 24 -7.20 -6.19 30.20
CA GLY A 24 -6.94 -4.86 29.65
C GLY A 24 -5.67 -4.75 28.81
N ASP A 25 -4.85 -5.80 28.71
CA ASP A 25 -3.79 -5.84 27.71
C ASP A 25 -4.39 -5.96 26.29
N GLU A 26 -3.76 -5.30 25.33
CA GLU A 26 -4.17 -5.29 23.93
C GLU A 26 -3.19 -6.12 23.09
N VAL A 27 -3.74 -6.93 22.18
CA VAL A 27 -2.97 -7.71 21.20
C VAL A 27 -3.20 -7.08 19.82
N PRO A 28 -2.16 -6.93 18.99
CA PRO A 28 -2.31 -6.48 17.62
C PRO A 28 -3.30 -7.34 16.84
N GLY A 29 -4.27 -6.72 16.15
CA GLY A 29 -5.30 -7.42 15.39
C GLY A 29 -4.87 -7.82 13.98
N ILE A 30 -3.73 -7.31 13.51
CA ILE A 30 -3.25 -7.51 12.14
C ILE A 30 -1.77 -7.90 12.18
N VAL A 31 -1.42 -9.00 11.53
CA VAL A 31 -0.01 -9.34 11.26
C VAL A 31 0.33 -8.82 9.87
N ILE A 32 1.40 -8.04 9.75
CA ILE A 32 1.85 -7.48 8.47
C ILE A 32 3.24 -8.01 8.10
N SER A 33 3.49 -8.10 6.80
CA SER A 33 4.78 -8.44 6.23
C SER A 33 4.90 -7.83 4.84
N PRO A 34 6.11 -7.73 4.28
CA PRO A 34 6.27 -7.38 2.87
C PRO A 34 5.44 -8.33 1.99
N ILE A 35 4.69 -7.74 1.07
CA ILE A 35 3.96 -8.51 0.06
C ILE A 35 5.00 -9.07 -0.92
N ASN A 36 4.91 -10.38 -1.21
CA ASN A 36 5.81 -11.08 -2.11
C ASN A 36 5.10 -11.49 -3.40
N GLY A 37 5.88 -11.91 -4.39
CA GLY A 37 5.39 -12.33 -5.70
C GLY A 37 4.94 -11.13 -6.54
N ASP A 38 4.01 -11.37 -7.46
CA ASP A 38 3.56 -10.39 -8.44
C ASP A 38 3.10 -9.06 -7.81
N ARG A 39 2.30 -9.14 -6.75
CA ARG A 39 1.82 -7.97 -5.99
C ARG A 39 2.94 -7.21 -5.25
N GLY A 40 4.11 -7.84 -5.06
CA GLY A 40 5.28 -7.27 -4.40
C GLY A 40 6.19 -6.46 -5.32
N ASP A 41 5.95 -6.46 -6.64
CA ASP A 41 6.78 -5.74 -7.63
C ASP A 41 6.58 -4.21 -7.62
N ILE A 42 5.82 -3.69 -6.64
CA ILE A 42 5.57 -2.27 -6.42
C ILE A 42 6.24 -1.85 -5.10
N SER A 43 7.16 -0.91 -5.21
CA SER A 43 7.72 -0.16 -4.08
C SER A 43 7.07 1.20 -3.99
N GLY A 44 7.09 1.82 -2.82
CA GLY A 44 6.63 3.18 -2.68
C GLY A 44 7.01 3.83 -1.36
N LYS A 45 6.92 5.16 -1.35
CA LYS A 45 7.19 5.99 -0.17
C LYS A 45 6.21 7.15 -0.13
N GLY A 46 5.65 7.39 1.06
CA GLY A 46 4.83 8.55 1.35
C GLY A 46 5.55 9.52 2.29
N THR A 47 5.44 10.81 2.03
CA THR A 47 5.83 11.87 2.96
C THR A 47 4.68 12.84 3.17
N TYR A 48 4.54 13.34 4.39
CA TYR A 48 3.57 14.38 4.72
C TYR A 48 4.31 15.66 5.12
N SER A 49 4.11 16.75 4.38
CA SER A 49 4.57 18.09 4.76
C SER A 49 3.57 19.14 4.29
N ASP A 50 3.49 20.25 5.02
CA ASP A 50 2.71 21.44 4.64
C ASP A 50 1.25 21.13 4.26
N GLY A 51 0.63 20.23 5.03
CA GLY A 51 -0.77 19.87 4.83
C GLY A 51 -1.03 18.87 3.69
N LYS A 52 0.00 18.28 3.09
CA LYS A 52 -0.13 17.44 1.89
C LYS A 52 0.64 16.13 2.01
N TRP A 53 0.03 15.07 1.50
CA TRP A 53 0.71 13.81 1.21
C TRP A 53 1.35 13.84 -0.18
N THR A 54 2.61 13.43 -0.25
CA THR A 54 3.31 13.11 -1.50
C THR A 54 3.62 11.63 -1.49
N LEU A 55 3.15 10.91 -2.51
CA LEU A 55 3.39 9.48 -2.67
C LEU A 55 4.17 9.25 -3.96
N GLU A 56 5.26 8.51 -3.85
CA GLU A 56 6.03 8.03 -4.99
C GLU A 56 5.94 6.50 -5.02
N PHE A 57 5.67 5.94 -6.20
CA PHE A 57 5.63 4.50 -6.41
C PHE A 57 6.56 4.13 -7.57
N GLY A 58 7.24 2.99 -7.43
CA GLY A 58 8.13 2.45 -8.46
C GLY A 58 7.78 0.98 -8.72
N ARG A 59 7.67 0.63 -9.99
CA ARG A 59 7.49 -0.75 -10.47
C ARG A 59 8.26 -0.95 -11.77
N LYS A 60 8.47 -2.22 -12.16
CA LYS A 60 9.01 -2.53 -13.49
C LYS A 60 8.00 -2.12 -14.58
N LEU A 61 8.52 -1.71 -15.73
CA LEU A 61 7.71 -1.45 -16.93
C LEU A 61 7.07 -2.76 -17.44
N ASN A 62 7.86 -3.83 -17.46
CA ASN A 62 7.40 -5.17 -17.78
C ASN A 62 7.67 -6.10 -16.58
N THR A 63 6.61 -6.69 -16.04
CA THR A 63 6.68 -7.64 -14.91
C THR A 63 6.58 -9.09 -15.38
N GLY A 64 6.09 -9.32 -16.61
CA GLY A 64 5.83 -10.66 -17.15
C GLY A 64 4.60 -11.34 -16.57
N SER A 65 3.85 -10.67 -15.69
CA SER A 65 2.61 -11.19 -15.13
C SER A 65 1.41 -10.94 -16.05
N GLU A 66 0.53 -11.93 -16.14
CA GLU A 66 -0.74 -11.83 -16.88
C GLU A 66 -1.78 -10.94 -16.19
N TYR A 67 -1.59 -10.62 -14.91
CA TYR A 67 -2.50 -9.79 -14.12
C TYR A 67 -2.14 -8.30 -14.17
N ASP A 68 -0.99 -7.98 -14.73
CA ASP A 68 -0.40 -6.65 -14.72
C ASP A 68 -0.52 -5.95 -16.07
N VAL A 69 -0.68 -4.62 -16.03
CA VAL A 69 -0.47 -3.78 -17.21
C VAL A 69 1.02 -3.78 -17.56
N GLN A 70 1.34 -4.19 -18.78
CA GLN A 70 2.69 -4.17 -19.31
C GLN A 70 2.93 -2.84 -20.05
N PHE A 71 3.87 -2.04 -19.55
CA PHE A 71 4.34 -0.80 -20.17
C PHE A 71 5.45 -1.09 -21.18
N ASP A 72 5.19 -2.01 -22.10
CA ASP A 72 6.15 -2.48 -23.11
C ASP A 72 6.14 -1.66 -24.41
N ASP A 73 5.14 -0.80 -24.59
CA ASP A 73 5.06 0.17 -25.69
C ASP A 73 4.95 1.60 -25.15
N LEU A 74 6.11 2.22 -24.98
CA LEU A 74 6.24 3.58 -24.43
C LEU A 74 5.67 4.67 -25.35
N THR A 75 5.22 4.32 -26.56
CA THR A 75 4.56 5.28 -27.46
C THR A 75 3.06 5.41 -27.20
N LYS A 76 2.49 4.49 -26.40
CA LYS A 76 1.07 4.51 -26.03
C LYS A 76 0.82 5.32 -24.77
N GLY A 77 -0.42 5.80 -24.66
CA GLY A 77 -0.97 6.27 -23.40
C GLY A 77 -1.58 5.12 -22.61
N TYR A 78 -1.36 5.10 -21.31
CA TYR A 78 -1.89 4.09 -20.39
C TYR A 78 -2.83 4.76 -19.38
N PHE A 79 -4.08 4.29 -19.31
CA PHE A 79 -5.08 4.92 -18.46
C PHE A 79 -5.08 4.38 -17.03
N PHE A 80 -5.22 5.25 -16.04
CA PHE A 80 -5.29 4.89 -14.63
C PHE A 80 -6.18 5.84 -13.82
N GLY A 81 -6.57 5.44 -12.62
CA GLY A 81 -7.35 6.25 -11.69
C GLY A 81 -6.92 6.02 -10.24
N PRO A 82 -6.64 7.07 -9.45
CA PRO A 82 -6.39 6.96 -8.03
C PRO A 82 -7.70 6.92 -7.23
N ALA A 83 -7.72 6.10 -6.17
CA ALA A 83 -8.72 6.12 -5.11
C ALA A 83 -8.02 6.49 -3.80
N VAL A 84 -8.48 7.53 -3.12
CA VAL A 84 -7.85 8.05 -1.90
C VAL A 84 -8.76 7.80 -0.70
N PHE A 85 -8.21 7.09 0.29
CA PHE A 85 -8.83 6.81 1.57
C PHE A 85 -8.25 7.78 2.62
N ASP A 86 -9.01 8.79 3.00
CA ASP A 86 -8.64 9.71 4.09
C ASP A 86 -9.38 9.33 5.37
N ASN A 87 -8.66 8.67 6.28
CA ASN A 87 -9.20 8.13 7.54
C ASN A 87 -10.55 7.38 7.37
N ALA A 88 -10.69 6.67 6.25
CA ALA A 88 -11.91 5.98 5.87
C ALA A 88 -11.60 4.50 5.61
N GLN A 89 -12.46 3.62 6.12
CA GLN A 89 -12.29 2.17 5.98
C GLN A 89 -12.99 1.61 4.74
N VAL A 90 -14.21 2.09 4.45
CA VAL A 90 -15.09 1.54 3.39
C VAL A 90 -15.38 2.53 2.27
N ASN A 91 -15.15 3.82 2.51
CA ASN A 91 -15.42 4.88 1.54
C ASN A 91 -14.11 5.52 1.09
N HIS A 92 -14.08 6.05 -0.13
CA HIS A 92 -12.91 6.68 -0.71
C HIS A 92 -13.33 7.76 -1.69
N SER A 93 -12.52 8.80 -1.77
CA SER A 93 -12.64 9.77 -2.86
C SER A 93 -12.03 9.19 -4.14
N TRP A 94 -12.67 9.48 -5.26
CA TRP A 94 -12.23 9.08 -6.59
C TRP A 94 -12.53 10.23 -7.56
N GLY A 95 -11.81 10.27 -8.68
CA GLY A 95 -12.01 11.27 -9.73
C GLY A 95 -13.00 10.81 -10.79
N ASN A 96 -13.86 11.72 -11.27
CA ASN A 96 -14.73 11.49 -12.43
C ASN A 96 -13.89 11.48 -13.73
N GLY A 97 -13.13 10.42 -13.98
CA GLY A 97 -12.32 10.28 -15.19
C GLY A 97 -11.11 9.38 -15.01
N ALA A 98 -10.48 9.04 -16.15
CA ALA A 98 -9.20 8.36 -16.18
C ALA A 98 -8.09 9.36 -16.50
N TYR A 99 -6.98 9.26 -15.79
CA TYR A 99 -5.73 9.91 -16.13
C TYR A 99 -5.01 9.10 -17.19
N GLU A 100 -4.28 9.77 -18.09
CA GLU A 100 -3.45 9.11 -19.09
C GLU A 100 -1.97 9.30 -18.73
N LEU A 101 -1.26 8.19 -18.51
CA LEU A 101 0.19 8.15 -18.37
C LEU A 101 0.82 8.10 -19.78
N ARG A 102 1.68 9.07 -20.08
CA ARG A 102 2.52 9.10 -21.28
C ARG A 102 3.99 9.18 -20.86
N PHE A 103 4.82 8.36 -21.49
CA PHE A 103 6.26 8.42 -21.29
C PHE A 103 6.86 9.48 -22.22
N ASP A 104 7.61 10.42 -21.64
CA ASP A 104 8.42 11.35 -22.43
C ASP A 104 9.56 10.58 -23.11
N ARG A 105 9.81 10.91 -24.38
CA ARG A 105 10.90 10.34 -25.18
C ARG A 105 12.23 10.99 -24.89
#